data_AF-A0A5S4TKF7-F1
#
_entry.id   AF-A0A5S4TKF7-F1
#
_cell.length_a   1.000
_cell.length_b   1.000
_cell.length_c   1.000
_cell.angle_alpha   90.00
_cell.angle_beta   90.00
_cell.angle_gamma   90.00
#
_symmetry.space_group_name_H-M   'P 1'
#
loop_
_entity.id
_entity.type
_entity.pdbx_description
1 polymer ?
#
loop_
_entity_poly.entity_id
_entity_poly.type
_entity_poly.pdbx_seq_one_letter_code
_entity_poly.pdbx_strand_id
1 'polypeptide(L)'
;QSFLISSALFWLETYHIDGIRVDAVSNMLYLDYDQGPWTPNIYGGNQNLEGVAFLQKLNRVIKEKHPDVMMIAEESSSATPITSPIEEGGLGFDYKWNMGWMNDILRFYEEDPYYRQFDFNLLTFSFVYCFNERYILPFSHDEVVHGKKSMMHKMWGDRYNQFAGLRNLYTYQMCHPGKKLLFMGSEFGQFLEWKYNDQLEWHDLEDHFNAKLQRFTAELNQFYKDHNMLWQNDETYDGIDIIDADNKQESVLSFCRLNNKGELLLCVFNMTPVERPG
;
A
#
# COMPACT_ATOMS: atom_id res chain seq x y z
N GLN A 1 1.49 28.73 -9.80
CA GLN A 1 1.82 28.19 -8.46
C GLN A 1 0.90 28.71 -7.35
N SER A 2 0.74 30.04 -7.16
CA SER A 2 -0.05 30.62 -6.04
C SER A 2 -1.46 30.01 -5.89
N PHE A 3 -2.24 29.97 -6.96
CA PHE A 3 -3.60 29.42 -6.96
C PHE A 3 -3.70 27.99 -6.39
N LEU A 4 -2.83 27.07 -6.83
CA LEU A 4 -2.88 25.67 -6.40
C LEU A 4 -2.47 25.49 -4.93
N ILE A 5 -1.45 26.22 -4.48
CA ILE A 5 -1.01 26.16 -3.08
C ILE A 5 -2.09 26.76 -2.16
N SER A 6 -2.67 27.90 -2.53
CA SER A 6 -3.78 28.49 -1.77
C SER A 6 -5.02 27.59 -1.74
N SER A 7 -5.28 26.82 -2.80
CA SER A 7 -6.36 25.82 -2.81
C SER A 7 -6.10 24.71 -1.79
N ALA A 8 -4.89 24.15 -1.75
CA ALA A 8 -4.52 23.14 -0.76
C ALA A 8 -4.65 23.67 0.67
N LEU A 9 -4.13 24.88 0.94
CA LEU A 9 -4.27 25.54 2.24
C LEU A 9 -5.73 25.83 2.60
N PHE A 10 -6.57 26.20 1.64
CA PHE A 10 -7.99 26.44 1.90
C PHE A 10 -8.69 25.20 2.48
N TRP A 11 -8.41 24.01 1.94
CA TRP A 11 -8.94 22.76 2.48
C TRP A 11 -8.44 22.48 3.90
N LEU A 12 -7.14 22.68 4.15
CA LEU A 12 -6.52 22.47 5.47
C LEU A 12 -7.06 23.47 6.51
N GLU A 13 -7.11 24.76 6.18
CA GLU A 13 -7.47 25.83 7.10
C GLU A 13 -8.99 25.96 7.31
N THR A 14 -9.81 25.65 6.30
CA THR A 14 -11.27 25.83 6.38
C THR A 14 -12.01 24.56 6.79
N TYR A 15 -11.57 23.40 6.29
CA TYR A 15 -12.22 22.12 6.52
C TYR A 15 -11.46 21.21 7.50
N HIS A 16 -10.28 21.63 7.95
CA HIS A 16 -9.49 20.94 8.97
C HIS A 16 -9.19 19.48 8.62
N ILE A 17 -8.88 19.19 7.36
CA ILE A 17 -8.47 17.84 6.95
C ILE A 17 -7.03 17.56 7.42
N ASP A 18 -6.74 16.33 7.82
CA ASP A 18 -5.44 15.93 8.40
C ASP A 18 -4.40 15.51 7.36
N GLY A 19 -4.76 15.48 6.08
CA GLY A 19 -3.85 15.02 5.03
C GLY A 19 -4.36 15.23 3.62
N ILE A 20 -3.42 15.23 2.68
CA ILE A 20 -3.67 15.32 1.24
C ILE A 20 -2.92 14.18 0.55
N ARG A 21 -3.66 13.41 -0.26
CA ARG A 21 -3.06 12.48 -1.23
C ARG A 21 -3.03 13.13 -2.60
N VAL A 22 -1.87 13.13 -3.26
CA VAL A 22 -1.73 13.53 -4.66
C VAL A 22 -1.63 12.27 -5.52
N ASP A 23 -2.59 12.15 -6.43
CA ASP A 23 -2.65 11.08 -7.43
C ASP A 23 -1.64 11.29 -8.56
N ALA A 24 -1.20 10.19 -9.17
CA ALA A 24 -0.44 10.17 -10.42
C ALA A 24 0.68 11.21 -10.49
N VAL A 25 1.49 11.32 -9.43
CA VAL A 25 2.56 12.32 -9.29
C VAL A 25 3.56 12.23 -10.45
N SER A 26 3.74 11.04 -11.03
CA SER A 26 4.59 10.81 -12.22
C SER A 26 4.20 11.70 -13.41
N ASN A 27 2.91 12.02 -13.61
CA ASN A 27 2.44 12.97 -14.63
C ASN A 27 2.98 14.39 -14.43
N MET A 28 3.31 14.75 -13.19
CA MET A 28 3.87 16.05 -12.86
C MET A 28 5.40 16.03 -12.91
N LEU A 29 6.03 14.87 -12.74
CA LEU A 29 7.48 14.73 -12.63
C LEU A 29 8.18 14.52 -13.97
N TYR A 30 7.53 13.91 -14.95
CA TYR A 30 8.18 13.52 -16.20
C TYR A 30 7.42 14.06 -17.42
N LEU A 31 8.19 14.61 -18.37
CA LEU A 31 7.72 15.23 -19.60
C LEU A 31 7.28 14.19 -20.65
N ASP A 32 7.71 12.95 -20.49
CA ASP A 32 7.46 11.81 -21.37
C ASP A 32 6.46 10.79 -20.80
N TYR A 33 5.86 11.07 -19.66
CA TYR A 33 4.91 10.15 -19.04
C TYR A 33 3.55 10.21 -19.75
N ASP A 34 3.15 9.07 -20.32
CA ASP A 34 1.85 8.83 -20.97
C ASP A 34 1.43 9.87 -22.04
N GLN A 35 2.42 10.55 -22.63
CA GLN A 35 2.23 11.60 -23.63
C GLN A 35 3.03 11.28 -24.90
N GLY A 36 2.61 11.86 -26.03
CA GLY A 36 3.22 11.66 -27.35
C GLY A 36 4.63 12.27 -27.47
N PRO A 37 5.02 12.85 -28.64
CA PRO A 37 6.35 13.42 -28.78
C PRO A 37 6.58 14.52 -27.74
N TRP A 38 7.65 14.39 -26.95
CA TRP A 38 7.98 15.29 -25.85
C TRP A 38 9.29 16.05 -26.13
N THR A 39 9.50 17.16 -25.42
CA THR A 39 10.71 17.99 -25.57
C THR A 39 11.55 17.92 -24.29
N PRO A 40 12.87 17.66 -24.39
CA PRO A 40 13.77 17.70 -23.25
C PRO A 40 13.75 19.00 -22.46
N ASN A 41 13.98 18.89 -21.16
CA ASN A 41 14.24 20.05 -20.31
C ASN A 41 15.58 20.72 -20.70
N ILE A 42 15.91 21.84 -20.05
CA ILE A 42 17.12 22.61 -20.33
C ILE A 42 18.44 21.83 -20.14
N TYR A 43 18.41 20.69 -19.45
CA TYR A 43 19.54 19.79 -19.22
C TYR A 43 19.52 18.55 -20.13
N GLY A 44 18.58 18.45 -21.07
CA GLY A 44 18.45 17.33 -21.99
C GLY A 44 17.75 16.08 -21.42
N GLY A 45 17.20 16.16 -20.20
CA GLY A 45 16.48 15.06 -19.55
C GLY A 45 14.95 15.16 -19.67
N ASN A 46 14.25 14.12 -19.20
CA ASN A 46 12.78 14.05 -19.17
C ASN A 46 12.13 14.61 -17.91
N GLN A 47 12.90 15.02 -16.92
CA GLN A 47 12.32 15.57 -15.70
C GLN A 47 11.65 16.93 -15.95
N ASN A 48 10.40 17.07 -15.51
CA ASN A 48 9.66 18.33 -15.50
C ASN A 48 10.12 19.18 -14.30
N LEU A 49 11.09 20.07 -14.52
CA LEU A 49 11.74 20.86 -13.48
C LEU A 49 10.75 21.78 -12.75
N GLU A 50 9.79 22.36 -13.48
CA GLU A 50 8.74 23.21 -12.94
C GLU A 50 7.76 22.42 -12.07
N GLY A 51 7.45 21.18 -12.45
CA GLY A 51 6.64 20.24 -11.69
C GLY A 51 7.30 19.85 -10.37
N VAL A 52 8.57 19.47 -10.41
CA VAL A 52 9.39 19.19 -9.22
C VAL A 52 9.43 20.40 -8.29
N ALA A 53 9.79 21.58 -8.81
CA ALA A 53 9.86 22.80 -8.03
C ALA A 53 8.51 23.20 -7.42
N PHE A 54 7.40 22.93 -8.12
CA PHE A 54 6.06 23.16 -7.59
C PHE A 54 5.75 22.22 -6.41
N LEU A 55 6.00 20.92 -6.54
CA LEU A 55 5.71 19.94 -5.48
C LEU A 55 6.55 20.19 -4.23
N GLN A 56 7.85 20.48 -4.40
CA GLN A 56 8.71 20.88 -3.28
C GLN A 56 8.18 22.13 -2.57
N LYS A 57 7.77 23.15 -3.34
CA LYS A 57 7.18 24.37 -2.76
C LYS A 57 5.85 24.11 -2.05
N LEU A 58 5.00 23.26 -2.62
CA LEU A 58 3.73 22.86 -2.01
C LEU A 58 3.96 22.19 -0.65
N ASN A 59 4.80 21.16 -0.62
CA ASN A 59 5.12 20.43 0.62
C ASN A 59 5.77 21.34 1.65
N ARG A 60 6.74 22.18 1.24
CA ARG A 60 7.38 23.15 2.16
C ARG A 60 6.37 24.08 2.81
N VAL A 61 5.51 24.73 2.01
CA VAL A 61 4.52 25.68 2.54
C VAL A 61 3.51 25.01 3.46
N ILE A 62 3.06 23.79 3.11
CA ILE A 62 2.13 23.03 3.95
C ILE A 62 2.81 22.65 5.27
N LYS A 63 4.03 22.10 5.24
CA LYS A 63 4.75 21.67 6.45
C LYS A 63 5.15 22.83 7.37
N GLU A 64 5.45 24.01 6.82
CA GLU A 64 5.72 25.21 7.61
C GLU A 64 4.49 25.70 8.38
N LYS A 65 3.29 25.58 7.79
CA LYS A 65 2.03 26.09 8.38
C LYS A 65 1.28 25.05 9.21
N HIS A 66 1.35 23.79 8.77
CA HIS A 66 0.61 22.65 9.31
C HIS A 66 1.54 21.43 9.38
N PRO A 67 2.47 21.39 10.34
CA PRO A 67 3.49 20.34 10.43
C PRO A 67 2.90 18.93 10.59
N ASP A 68 1.72 18.83 11.23
CA ASP A 68 1.05 17.56 11.53
C ASP A 68 0.25 16.98 10.35
N VAL A 69 0.07 17.74 9.26
CA VAL A 69 -0.71 17.30 8.09
C VAL A 69 0.10 16.31 7.26
N MET A 70 -0.50 15.17 6.91
CA MET A 70 0.13 14.15 6.08
C MET A 70 0.08 14.52 4.59
N MET A 71 1.23 14.49 3.94
CA MET A 71 1.35 14.60 2.48
C MET A 71 1.69 13.23 1.91
N ILE A 72 0.80 12.69 1.08
CA ILE A 72 0.92 11.33 0.53
C ILE A 72 0.99 11.43 -1.00
N ALA A 73 1.95 10.72 -1.60
CA ALA A 73 2.09 10.62 -3.05
C ALA A 73 1.75 9.21 -3.55
N GLU A 74 1.02 9.13 -4.64
CA GLU A 74 1.08 7.99 -5.54
C GLU A 74 2.02 8.31 -6.69
N GLU A 75 3.11 7.57 -6.80
CA GLU A 75 4.12 7.76 -7.84
C GLU A 75 4.63 6.38 -8.26
N SER A 76 4.61 6.10 -9.57
CA SER A 76 4.77 4.75 -10.13
C SER A 76 6.19 4.43 -10.63
N SER A 77 7.13 5.38 -10.55
CA SER A 77 8.54 5.17 -10.89
C SER A 77 9.43 5.04 -9.64
N SER A 78 10.73 4.84 -9.84
CA SER A 78 11.72 4.69 -8.77
C SER A 78 12.87 5.70 -8.83
N ALA A 79 12.84 6.65 -9.77
CA ALA A 79 13.99 7.51 -10.05
C ALA A 79 14.11 8.72 -9.12
N THR A 80 13.00 9.19 -8.54
CA THR A 80 12.97 10.39 -7.68
C THR A 80 12.66 9.99 -6.23
N PRO A 81 13.47 10.41 -5.25
CA PRO A 81 13.14 10.24 -3.83
C PRO A 81 11.91 11.05 -3.44
N ILE A 82 10.79 10.39 -3.17
CA ILE A 82 9.49 11.03 -2.97
C ILE A 82 9.33 11.50 -1.53
N THR A 83 9.73 10.67 -0.58
CA THR A 83 9.54 10.92 0.86
C THR A 83 10.77 11.47 1.57
N SER A 84 11.90 11.63 0.86
CA SER A 84 13.10 12.26 1.41
C SER A 84 12.92 13.77 1.62
N PRO A 85 13.68 14.39 2.54
CA PRO A 85 13.71 15.83 2.73
C PRO A 85 14.03 16.61 1.45
N ILE A 86 13.46 17.80 1.32
CA ILE A 86 13.66 18.65 0.12
C ILE A 86 15.13 19.10 0.03
N GLU A 87 15.76 19.33 1.17
CA GLU A 87 17.16 19.75 1.32
C GLU A 87 18.14 18.69 0.80
N GLU A 88 17.71 17.42 0.77
CA GLU A 88 18.47 16.27 0.27
C GLU A 88 18.11 15.91 -1.18
N GLY A 89 17.31 16.74 -1.85
CA GLY A 89 16.87 16.52 -3.23
C GLY A 89 15.58 15.71 -3.37
N GLY A 90 14.88 15.43 -2.26
CA GLY A 90 13.57 14.78 -2.29
C GLY A 90 12.41 15.74 -2.61
N LEU A 91 11.19 15.20 -2.60
CA LEU A 91 9.96 15.99 -2.81
C LEU A 91 9.30 16.44 -1.51
N GLY A 92 9.67 15.87 -0.35
CA GLY A 92 9.13 16.26 0.96
C GLY A 92 7.73 15.71 1.28
N PHE A 93 7.30 14.63 0.63
CA PHE A 93 6.10 13.90 1.06
C PHE A 93 6.40 13.10 2.34
N ASP A 94 5.39 12.81 3.15
CA ASP A 94 5.53 11.93 4.31
C ASP A 94 5.48 10.47 3.90
N TYR A 95 4.61 10.14 2.94
CA TYR A 95 4.41 8.77 2.49
C TYR A 95 4.29 8.63 0.98
N LYS A 96 4.70 7.47 0.47
CA LYS A 96 4.52 7.03 -0.92
C LYS A 96 3.69 5.74 -0.94
N TRP A 97 2.76 5.61 -1.87
CA TRP A 97 2.10 4.32 -2.14
C TRP A 97 3.09 3.32 -2.73
N ASN A 98 3.17 2.12 -2.14
CA ASN A 98 4.02 1.04 -2.63
C ASN A 98 3.31 0.25 -3.74
N MET A 99 3.32 0.82 -4.95
CA MET A 99 2.69 0.20 -6.12
C MET A 99 3.38 -1.10 -6.56
N GLY A 100 4.71 -1.21 -6.33
CA GLY A 100 5.46 -2.44 -6.60
C GLY A 100 4.96 -3.60 -5.74
N TRP A 101 4.93 -3.39 -4.42
CA TRP A 101 4.38 -4.36 -3.47
C TRP A 101 2.94 -4.73 -3.80
N MET A 102 2.08 -3.75 -4.08
CA MET A 102 0.67 -4.02 -4.41
C MET A 102 0.55 -4.96 -5.61
N ASN A 103 1.25 -4.66 -6.71
CA ASN A 103 1.20 -5.47 -7.93
C ASN A 103 1.73 -6.89 -7.71
N ASP A 104 2.89 -7.02 -7.06
CA ASP A 104 3.52 -8.32 -6.80
C ASP A 104 2.61 -9.19 -5.91
N ILE A 105 2.07 -8.62 -4.83
CA ILE A 105 1.22 -9.34 -3.89
C ILE A 105 -0.12 -9.72 -4.51
N LEU A 106 -0.79 -8.85 -5.26
CA LEU A 106 -2.05 -9.22 -5.93
C LEU A 106 -1.81 -10.36 -6.92
N ARG A 107 -0.74 -10.31 -7.71
CA ARG A 107 -0.40 -11.40 -8.64
C ARG A 107 -0.16 -12.73 -7.91
N PHE A 108 0.58 -12.71 -6.80
CA PHE A 108 0.84 -13.91 -5.98
C PHE A 108 -0.43 -14.51 -5.36
N TYR A 109 -1.39 -13.67 -4.94
CA TYR A 109 -2.64 -14.16 -4.35
C TYR A 109 -3.68 -14.59 -5.38
N GLU A 110 -3.62 -14.04 -6.60
CA GLU A 110 -4.49 -14.43 -7.73
C GLU A 110 -4.13 -15.81 -8.32
N GLU A 111 -2.88 -16.23 -8.18
CA GLU A 111 -2.43 -17.49 -8.75
C GLU A 111 -2.87 -18.72 -7.94
N ASP A 112 -2.92 -19.87 -8.64
CA ASP A 112 -3.16 -21.16 -8.01
C ASP A 112 -2.05 -21.45 -6.97
N PRO A 113 -2.39 -21.83 -5.72
CA PRO A 113 -1.42 -22.13 -4.69
C PRO A 113 -0.33 -23.13 -5.09
N TYR A 114 -0.60 -24.01 -6.05
CA TYR A 114 0.42 -24.92 -6.59
C TYR A 114 1.59 -24.17 -7.24
N TYR A 115 1.34 -23.03 -7.90
CA TYR A 115 2.37 -22.25 -8.61
C TYR A 115 3.12 -21.25 -7.72
N ARG A 116 2.61 -20.93 -6.52
CA ARG A 116 3.23 -20.00 -5.56
C ARG A 116 4.69 -20.29 -5.22
N GLN A 117 5.08 -21.56 -5.28
CA GLN A 117 6.47 -21.95 -5.06
C GLN A 117 7.45 -21.41 -6.12
N PHE A 118 6.98 -21.18 -7.35
CA PHE A 118 7.81 -20.69 -8.46
C PHE A 118 7.89 -19.17 -8.47
N ASP A 119 6.83 -18.50 -8.01
CA ASP A 119 6.70 -17.04 -7.98
C ASP A 119 6.80 -16.47 -6.54
N PHE A 120 7.38 -17.24 -5.59
CA PHE A 120 7.50 -16.82 -4.19
C PHE A 120 8.29 -15.52 -4.00
N ASN A 121 9.12 -15.15 -4.97
CA ASN A 121 9.80 -13.85 -4.99
C ASN A 121 8.82 -12.67 -5.08
N LEU A 122 7.62 -12.83 -5.64
CA LEU A 122 6.59 -11.79 -5.59
C LEU A 122 6.22 -11.43 -4.15
N LEU A 123 6.26 -12.41 -3.24
CA LEU A 123 5.98 -12.19 -1.83
C LEU A 123 7.16 -11.56 -1.07
N THR A 124 8.40 -11.82 -1.48
CA THR A 124 9.60 -11.48 -0.69
C THR A 124 10.43 -10.33 -1.27
N PHE A 125 10.25 -9.98 -2.54
CA PHE A 125 11.07 -8.95 -3.19
C PHE A 125 10.91 -7.56 -2.57
N SER A 126 9.73 -7.24 -2.04
CA SER A 126 9.49 -5.97 -1.33
C SER A 126 10.46 -5.74 -0.18
N PHE A 127 10.92 -6.79 0.52
CA PHE A 127 11.83 -6.65 1.65
C PHE A 127 13.18 -6.03 1.26
N VAL A 128 13.57 -6.12 -0.02
CA VAL A 128 14.82 -5.53 -0.54
C VAL A 128 14.76 -3.99 -0.55
N TYR A 129 13.57 -3.41 -0.70
CA TYR A 129 13.40 -1.97 -0.88
C TYR A 129 12.38 -1.34 0.06
N CYS A 130 11.73 -2.10 0.96
CA CYS A 130 10.62 -1.64 1.81
C CYS A 130 10.97 -0.48 2.76
N PHE A 131 12.24 -0.09 2.87
CA PHE A 131 12.71 1.06 3.64
C PHE A 131 13.38 2.15 2.78
N ASN A 132 13.31 2.06 1.45
CA ASN A 132 13.82 3.11 0.55
C ASN A 132 12.94 4.36 0.59
N GLU A 133 11.67 4.21 0.92
CA GLU A 133 10.70 5.28 1.11
C GLU A 133 9.83 4.95 2.32
N ARG A 134 9.16 5.95 2.86
CA ARG A 134 8.10 5.75 3.86
C ARG A 134 6.84 5.28 3.14
N TYR A 135 6.58 3.97 3.14
CA TYR A 135 5.52 3.39 2.33
C TYR A 135 4.15 3.30 3.03
N ILE A 136 3.09 3.52 2.26
CA ILE A 136 1.75 2.96 2.49
C ILE A 136 1.60 1.75 1.56
N LEU A 137 1.01 0.66 2.06
CA LEU A 137 0.68 -0.56 1.33
C LEU A 137 -0.79 -0.50 0.88
N PRO A 138 -1.09 -0.12 -0.38
CA PRO A 138 -2.44 0.19 -0.79
C PRO A 138 -3.13 -1.00 -1.46
N PHE A 139 -4.37 -1.26 -1.06
CA PHE A 139 -5.37 -1.90 -1.91
C PHE A 139 -6.46 -0.85 -2.18
N SER A 140 -6.26 -0.08 -3.26
CA SER A 140 -7.07 1.09 -3.59
C SER A 140 -8.27 0.73 -4.47
N HIS A 141 -9.09 1.75 -4.77
CA HIS A 141 -10.19 1.65 -5.72
C HIS A 141 -9.77 1.22 -7.13
N ASP A 142 -8.59 1.61 -7.60
CA ASP A 142 -8.10 1.28 -8.95
C ASP A 142 -7.84 -0.20 -9.14
N GLU A 143 -7.71 -0.97 -8.06
CA GLU A 143 -7.41 -2.41 -8.11
C GLU A 143 -8.66 -3.29 -8.12
N VAL A 144 -9.85 -2.69 -8.00
CA VAL A 144 -11.14 -3.40 -7.90
C VAL A 144 -12.17 -2.95 -8.94
N VAL A 145 -11.70 -2.48 -10.10
CA VAL A 145 -12.49 -1.94 -11.22
C VAL A 145 -11.94 -2.40 -12.57
N HIS A 146 -12.63 -2.03 -13.65
CA HIS A 146 -12.15 -2.16 -15.04
C HIS A 146 -11.76 -3.60 -15.44
N GLY A 147 -12.46 -4.60 -14.93
CA GLY A 147 -12.18 -6.01 -15.22
C GLY A 147 -11.07 -6.62 -14.37
N LYS A 148 -10.48 -5.86 -13.43
CA LYS A 148 -9.45 -6.35 -12.51
C LYS A 148 -10.01 -7.25 -11.40
N LYS A 149 -11.33 -7.40 -11.29
CA LYS A 149 -12.06 -8.13 -10.22
C LYS A 149 -11.95 -7.44 -8.85
N SER A 150 -12.89 -7.73 -7.97
CA SER A 150 -12.80 -7.35 -6.55
C SER A 150 -11.68 -8.10 -5.83
N MET A 151 -11.27 -7.64 -4.64
CA MET A 151 -10.32 -8.36 -3.80
C MET A 151 -10.75 -9.81 -3.53
N MET A 152 -12.05 -10.06 -3.31
CA MET A 152 -12.58 -11.42 -3.11
C MET A 152 -12.43 -12.28 -4.37
N HIS A 153 -12.85 -11.75 -5.52
CA HIS A 153 -12.84 -12.50 -6.78
C HIS A 153 -11.43 -12.70 -7.35
N LYS A 154 -10.45 -11.94 -6.88
CA LYS A 154 -9.02 -12.21 -7.12
C LYS A 154 -8.55 -13.50 -6.46
N MET A 155 -9.08 -13.86 -5.29
CA MET A 155 -8.58 -15.03 -4.56
C MET A 155 -8.89 -16.34 -5.30
N TRP A 156 -7.93 -17.25 -5.27
CA TRP A 156 -8.07 -18.59 -5.85
C TRP A 156 -9.03 -19.49 -5.06
N GLY A 157 -9.65 -20.43 -5.77
CA GLY A 157 -10.33 -21.59 -5.21
C GLY A 157 -11.83 -21.39 -5.02
N ASP A 158 -12.42 -22.28 -4.23
CA ASP A 158 -13.82 -22.17 -3.83
C ASP A 158 -14.03 -21.04 -2.81
N ARG A 159 -15.30 -20.75 -2.51
CA ARG A 159 -15.67 -19.66 -1.60
C ARG A 159 -14.91 -19.72 -0.27
N TYR A 160 -14.76 -20.91 0.32
CA TYR A 160 -14.02 -21.07 1.57
C TYR A 160 -12.56 -20.63 1.44
N ASN A 161 -11.88 -21.11 0.39
CA ASN A 161 -10.49 -20.75 0.11
C ASN A 161 -10.33 -19.27 -0.24
N GLN A 162 -11.30 -18.66 -0.91
CA GLN A 162 -11.29 -17.22 -1.20
C GLN A 162 -11.30 -16.38 0.09
N PHE A 163 -12.20 -16.70 1.03
CA PHE A 163 -12.22 -16.04 2.34
C PHE A 163 -10.95 -16.32 3.16
N ALA A 164 -10.39 -17.53 3.08
CA ALA A 164 -9.12 -17.85 3.74
C ALA A 164 -7.95 -17.05 3.15
N GLY A 165 -7.89 -16.94 1.83
CA GLY A 165 -6.93 -16.14 1.08
C GLY A 165 -6.98 -14.67 1.46
N LEU A 166 -8.17 -14.07 1.52
CA LEU A 166 -8.32 -12.68 1.96
C LEU A 166 -7.87 -12.45 3.40
N ARG A 167 -8.23 -13.34 4.33
CA ARG A 167 -7.76 -13.21 5.72
C ARG A 167 -6.24 -13.29 5.80
N ASN A 168 -5.63 -14.21 5.05
CA ASN A 168 -4.18 -14.34 4.98
C ASN A 168 -3.55 -13.06 4.40
N LEU A 169 -4.06 -12.57 3.26
CA LEU A 169 -3.61 -11.36 2.60
C LEU A 169 -3.65 -10.13 3.52
N TYR A 170 -4.78 -9.91 4.20
CA TYR A 170 -4.93 -8.76 5.10
C TYR A 170 -4.05 -8.89 6.34
N THR A 171 -3.89 -10.10 6.89
CA THR A 171 -2.94 -10.34 7.98
C THR A 171 -1.51 -10.03 7.52
N TYR A 172 -1.13 -10.48 6.33
CA TYR A 172 0.19 -10.21 5.75
C TYR A 172 0.39 -8.72 5.49
N GLN A 173 -0.59 -8.02 4.90
CA GLN A 173 -0.57 -6.57 4.74
C GLN A 173 -0.36 -5.88 6.08
N MET A 174 -1.05 -6.32 7.14
CA MET A 174 -0.96 -5.75 8.48
C MET A 174 0.43 -5.94 9.10
N CYS A 175 1.03 -7.12 8.91
CA CYS A 175 2.31 -7.48 9.48
C CYS A 175 3.53 -6.98 8.68
N HIS A 176 3.40 -6.77 7.37
CA HIS A 176 4.49 -6.24 6.53
C HIS A 176 4.84 -4.79 6.94
N PRO A 177 6.11 -4.34 6.87
CA PRO A 177 6.46 -2.94 7.13
C PRO A 177 5.72 -1.94 6.22
N GLY A 178 5.30 -0.81 6.79
CA GLY A 178 4.60 0.29 6.09
C GLY A 178 3.16 0.50 6.57
N LYS A 179 2.58 1.66 6.29
CA LYS A 179 1.19 1.99 6.69
C LYS A 179 0.15 1.32 5.79
N LYS A 180 -1.12 1.28 6.19
CA LYS A 180 -2.14 0.41 5.57
C LYS A 180 -3.23 1.23 4.89
N LEU A 181 -3.69 0.77 3.73
CA LEU A 181 -4.87 1.32 3.06
C LEU A 181 -5.68 0.19 2.41
N LEU A 182 -6.98 0.17 2.67
CA LEU A 182 -7.92 -0.78 2.12
C LEU A 182 -9.18 -0.04 1.67
N PHE A 183 -9.58 -0.24 0.41
CA PHE A 183 -10.74 0.42 -0.17
C PHE A 183 -12.05 -0.27 0.23
N MET A 184 -13.10 0.53 0.40
CA MET A 184 -14.42 0.11 0.85
C MET A 184 -14.99 -1.05 0.01
N GLY A 185 -15.77 -1.93 0.66
CA GLY A 185 -16.27 -3.18 0.08
C GLY A 185 -15.30 -4.35 0.27
N SER A 186 -14.00 -4.08 0.32
CA SER A 186 -12.98 -5.12 0.50
C SER A 186 -12.98 -5.70 1.92
N GLU A 187 -13.32 -4.90 2.93
CA GLU A 187 -13.30 -5.27 4.35
C GLU A 187 -14.29 -6.39 4.71
N PHE A 188 -15.36 -6.55 3.94
CA PHE A 188 -16.36 -7.61 4.10
C PHE A 188 -16.37 -8.59 2.91
N GLY A 189 -15.47 -8.42 1.96
CA GLY A 189 -15.29 -9.36 0.86
C GLY A 189 -16.37 -9.27 -0.22
N GLN A 190 -16.76 -8.05 -0.62
CA GLN A 190 -17.64 -7.85 -1.76
C GLN A 190 -17.11 -8.59 -3.00
N PHE A 191 -17.96 -9.38 -3.65
CA PHE A 191 -17.53 -10.18 -4.80
C PHE A 191 -17.51 -9.38 -6.11
N LEU A 192 -18.48 -8.50 -6.32
CA LEU A 192 -18.54 -7.68 -7.53
C LEU A 192 -17.52 -6.53 -7.48
N GLU A 193 -17.02 -6.14 -8.65
CA GLU A 193 -16.20 -4.92 -8.78
C GLU A 193 -16.95 -3.69 -8.27
N TRP A 194 -16.18 -2.71 -7.82
CA TRP A 194 -16.75 -1.43 -7.41
C TRP A 194 -17.36 -0.72 -8.61
N LYS A 195 -18.54 -0.14 -8.41
CA LYS A 195 -19.25 0.66 -9.40
C LYS A 195 -19.41 2.07 -8.85
N TYR A 196 -18.87 3.07 -9.54
CA TYR A 196 -18.97 4.47 -9.10
C TYR A 196 -20.41 5.00 -9.10
N ASN A 197 -21.31 4.37 -9.86
CA ASN A 197 -22.70 4.78 -10.06
C ASN A 197 -23.71 3.93 -9.29
N ASP A 198 -23.24 3.09 -8.36
CA ASP A 198 -24.07 2.25 -7.51
C ASP A 198 -23.53 2.26 -6.07
N GLN A 199 -24.36 1.81 -5.13
CA GLN A 199 -23.92 1.58 -3.76
C GLN A 199 -23.09 0.29 -3.65
N LEU A 200 -22.41 0.11 -2.51
CA LEU A 200 -21.80 -1.18 -2.18
C LEU A 200 -22.88 -2.26 -1.99
N GLU A 201 -22.49 -3.51 -2.19
CA GLU A 201 -23.37 -4.68 -2.12
C GLU A 201 -23.65 -5.06 -0.65
N TRP A 202 -24.30 -4.18 0.10
CA TRP A 202 -24.53 -4.34 1.54
C TRP A 202 -25.28 -5.62 1.93
N HIS A 203 -26.07 -6.17 1.01
CA HIS A 203 -26.76 -7.46 1.20
C HIS A 203 -25.80 -8.63 1.38
N ASP A 204 -24.54 -8.53 0.91
CA ASP A 204 -23.51 -9.55 1.13
C ASP A 204 -23.31 -9.84 2.63
N LEU A 205 -23.53 -8.86 3.51
CA LEU A 205 -23.41 -9.03 4.97
C LEU A 205 -24.50 -9.92 5.58
N GLU A 206 -25.55 -10.29 4.84
CA GLU A 206 -26.49 -11.33 5.26
C GLU A 206 -25.88 -12.73 5.15
N ASP A 207 -24.83 -12.90 4.34
CA ASP A 207 -24.05 -14.14 4.30
C ASP A 207 -23.06 -14.23 5.47
N HIS A 208 -23.07 -15.40 6.12
CA HIS A 208 -22.27 -15.66 7.30
C HIS A 208 -20.75 -15.56 7.09
N PHE A 209 -20.21 -15.82 5.89
CA PHE A 209 -18.78 -15.67 5.62
C PHE A 209 -18.38 -14.19 5.49
N ASN A 210 -19.17 -13.41 4.76
CA ASN A 210 -18.95 -11.97 4.60
C ASN A 210 -19.03 -11.23 5.95
N ALA A 211 -20.04 -11.51 6.76
CA ALA A 211 -20.16 -10.93 8.11
C ALA A 211 -18.97 -11.32 9.02
N LYS A 212 -18.49 -12.56 8.93
CA LYS A 212 -17.28 -13.01 9.65
C LYS A 212 -16.01 -12.31 9.15
N LEU A 213 -15.89 -12.07 7.85
CA LEU A 213 -14.74 -11.33 7.30
C LEU A 213 -14.75 -9.87 7.77
N GLN A 214 -15.91 -9.20 7.77
CA GLN A 214 -16.04 -7.85 8.31
C GLN A 214 -15.58 -7.78 9.77
N ARG A 215 -16.03 -8.74 10.59
CA ARG A 215 -15.62 -8.86 11.99
C ARG A 215 -14.11 -9.13 12.12
N PHE A 216 -13.58 -10.04 11.31
CA PHE A 216 -12.15 -10.31 11.26
C PHE A 216 -11.35 -9.05 10.93
N THR A 217 -11.76 -8.26 9.93
CA THR A 217 -11.08 -7.02 9.55
C THR A 217 -11.13 -5.99 10.67
N ALA A 218 -12.25 -5.89 11.40
CA ALA A 218 -12.35 -5.04 12.59
C ALA A 218 -11.41 -5.48 13.72
N GLU A 219 -11.37 -6.78 14.03
CA GLU A 219 -10.47 -7.36 15.04
C GLU A 219 -8.99 -7.20 14.64
N LEU A 220 -8.67 -7.36 13.35
CA LEU A 220 -7.33 -7.17 12.81
C LEU A 220 -6.85 -5.70 12.94
N ASN A 221 -7.74 -4.73 12.69
CA ASN A 221 -7.43 -3.32 12.92
C ASN A 221 -7.18 -3.00 14.39
N GLN A 222 -7.95 -3.60 15.30
CA GLN A 222 -7.73 -3.44 16.74
C GLN A 222 -6.40 -4.08 17.15
N PHE A 223 -6.11 -5.28 16.63
CA PHE A 223 -4.82 -5.96 16.84
C PHE A 223 -3.64 -5.10 16.39
N TYR A 224 -3.73 -4.45 15.21
CA TYR A 224 -2.70 -3.52 14.74
C TYR A 224 -2.46 -2.35 15.71
N LYS A 225 -3.52 -1.74 16.22
CA LYS A 225 -3.42 -0.62 17.16
C LYS A 225 -2.79 -1.02 18.49
N ASP A 226 -3.15 -2.21 18.99
CA ASP A 226 -2.70 -2.69 20.30
C ASP A 226 -1.25 -3.22 20.29
N HIS A 227 -0.71 -3.58 19.12
CA HIS A 227 0.63 -4.15 18.98
C HIS A 227 1.56 -3.19 18.24
N ASN A 228 2.25 -2.33 18.99
CA ASN A 228 3.14 -1.31 18.44
C ASN A 228 4.35 -1.86 17.64
N MET A 229 4.72 -3.14 17.78
CA MET A 229 5.66 -3.82 16.89
C MET A 229 5.28 -3.68 15.42
N LEU A 230 3.98 -3.55 15.12
CA LEU A 230 3.46 -3.46 13.77
C LEU A 230 3.56 -2.07 13.13
N TRP A 231 3.85 -1.02 13.92
CA TRP A 231 3.80 0.36 13.42
C TRP A 231 4.84 1.34 13.96
N GLN A 232 5.51 1.02 15.06
CA GLN A 232 6.51 1.92 15.67
C GLN A 232 7.75 2.06 14.80
N ASN A 233 8.27 0.93 14.29
CA ASN A 233 9.49 0.85 13.49
C ASN A 233 9.14 0.34 12.08
N ASP A 234 8.43 1.16 11.30
CA ASP A 234 8.04 0.84 9.91
C ASP A 234 9.02 1.38 8.85
N GLU A 235 10.05 2.11 9.28
CA GLU A 235 10.91 2.90 8.40
C GLU A 235 12.37 2.43 8.40
N THR A 236 12.71 1.44 9.22
CA THR A 236 14.06 0.89 9.32
C THR A 236 14.05 -0.62 9.47
N TYR A 237 15.18 -1.25 9.10
CA TYR A 237 15.40 -2.68 9.29
C TYR A 237 15.39 -3.11 10.77
N ASP A 238 15.48 -2.19 11.73
CA ASP A 238 15.40 -2.52 13.17
C ASP A 238 14.01 -3.01 13.60
N GLY A 239 12.98 -2.74 12.79
CA GLY A 239 11.60 -3.15 13.06
C GLY A 239 11.21 -4.53 12.54
N ILE A 240 12.12 -5.24 11.86
CA ILE A 240 11.86 -6.55 11.25
C ILE A 240 13.08 -7.47 11.34
N ASP A 241 12.84 -8.75 11.59
CA ASP A 241 13.86 -9.79 11.50
C ASP A 241 13.31 -10.98 10.69
N ILE A 242 13.89 -11.24 9.52
CA ILE A 242 13.42 -12.29 8.62
C ILE A 242 13.96 -13.63 9.13
N ILE A 243 13.06 -14.54 9.48
CA ILE A 243 13.42 -15.88 9.97
C ILE A 243 13.63 -16.82 8.79
N ASP A 244 12.63 -16.90 7.91
CA ASP A 244 12.69 -17.74 6.72
C ASP A 244 11.85 -17.13 5.60
N ALA A 245 12.53 -16.73 4.52
CA ALA A 245 11.94 -16.23 3.28
C ALA A 245 12.35 -17.09 2.06
N ASP A 246 12.94 -18.26 2.29
CA ASP A 246 13.41 -19.18 1.25
C ASP A 246 12.64 -20.50 1.22
N ASN A 247 11.66 -20.71 2.11
CA ASN A 247 10.77 -21.87 2.10
C ASN A 247 9.71 -21.83 0.98
N LYS A 248 10.21 -21.79 -0.26
CA LYS A 248 9.44 -21.65 -1.50
C LYS A 248 8.60 -22.88 -1.79
N GLN A 249 9.19 -24.07 -1.63
CA GLN A 249 8.52 -25.37 -1.87
C GLN A 249 7.22 -25.50 -1.08
N GLU A 250 7.22 -24.92 0.11
CA GLU A 250 6.09 -24.95 1.03
C GLU A 250 5.24 -23.68 0.98
N SER A 251 5.76 -22.64 0.33
CA SER A 251 5.24 -21.27 0.30
C SER A 251 4.92 -20.76 1.71
N VAL A 252 5.87 -20.93 2.62
CA VAL A 252 5.78 -20.45 4.00
C VAL A 252 6.74 -19.28 4.19
N LEU A 253 6.23 -18.18 4.72
CA LEU A 253 7.03 -17.00 5.08
C LEU A 253 6.98 -16.81 6.60
N SER A 254 8.13 -16.55 7.22
CA SER A 254 8.20 -16.19 8.63
C SER A 254 9.17 -15.05 8.92
N PHE A 255 8.73 -14.13 9.77
CA PHE A 255 9.53 -13.00 10.25
C PHE A 255 9.01 -12.50 11.59
N CYS A 256 9.86 -11.81 12.35
CA CYS A 256 9.47 -11.08 13.54
C CYS A 256 9.26 -9.60 13.22
N ARG A 257 8.30 -8.98 13.90
CA ARG A 257 8.18 -7.52 14.02
C ARG A 257 8.63 -7.09 15.41
N LEU A 258 9.39 -6.00 15.49
CA LEU A 258 10.03 -5.55 16.71
C LEU A 258 9.67 -4.10 17.04
N ASN A 259 9.63 -3.79 18.33
CA ASN A 259 9.48 -2.44 18.85
C ASN A 259 10.74 -1.98 19.60
N ASN A 260 10.76 -0.73 20.04
CA ASN A 260 11.91 -0.13 20.75
C ASN A 260 12.19 -0.72 22.13
N LYS A 261 11.27 -1.54 22.67
CA LYS A 261 11.45 -2.26 23.93
C LYS A 261 12.05 -3.66 23.72
N GLY A 262 12.23 -4.09 22.47
CA GLY A 262 12.64 -5.45 22.12
C GLY A 262 11.52 -6.48 22.26
N GLU A 263 10.26 -6.06 22.37
CA GLU A 263 9.11 -6.96 22.28
C GLU A 263 8.97 -7.44 20.83
N LEU A 264 8.68 -8.73 20.65
CA LEU A 264 8.63 -9.38 19.35
C LEU A 264 7.24 -9.93 19.06
N LEU A 265 6.82 -9.79 17.82
CA LEU A 265 5.66 -10.49 17.26
C LEU A 265 6.14 -11.42 16.15
N LEU A 266 6.04 -12.73 16.38
CA LEU A 266 6.32 -13.74 15.36
C LEU A 266 5.15 -13.84 14.38
N CYS A 267 5.43 -13.57 13.11
CA CYS A 267 4.48 -13.66 12.02
C CYS A 267 4.83 -14.90 11.17
N VAL A 268 3.88 -15.82 11.00
CA VAL A 268 4.03 -17.02 10.17
C VAL A 268 2.86 -17.11 9.21
N PHE A 269 3.17 -17.20 7.92
CA PHE A 269 2.17 -17.25 6.86
C PHE A 269 2.33 -18.55 6.07
N ASN A 270 1.30 -19.40 6.11
CA ASN A 270 1.16 -20.51 5.18
C ASN A 270 0.36 -20.00 3.97
N MET A 271 1.01 -19.88 2.82
CA MET A 271 0.40 -19.34 1.60
C MET A 271 -0.27 -20.43 0.75
N THR A 272 -0.56 -21.61 1.31
CA THR A 272 -1.25 -22.70 0.59
C THR A 272 -2.39 -23.27 1.43
N PRO A 273 -3.39 -23.93 0.81
CA PRO A 273 -4.46 -24.60 1.55
C PRO A 273 -4.00 -25.92 2.20
N VAL A 274 -2.72 -26.31 2.04
CA VAL A 274 -2.17 -27.54 2.61
C VAL A 274 -1.87 -27.29 4.09
N GLU A 275 -2.59 -27.99 4.96
CA GLU A 275 -2.32 -27.98 6.39
C GLU A 275 -1.00 -28.69 6.71
N ARG A 276 -0.28 -28.16 7.71
CA ARG A 276 1.03 -28.65 8.13
C ARG A 276 0.95 -29.05 9.60
N PRO A 277 0.61 -30.32 9.91
CA PRO A 277 0.64 -30.81 11.28
C PRO A 277 2.10 -30.84 11.75
N GLY A 278 2.37 -30.17 12.88
CA GLY A 278 3.67 -30.20 13.56
C GLY A 278 3.93 -31.49 14.31
#